data_AF-A0AAE0VHH7-F1
#
_entry.id   AF-A0AAE0VHH7-F1
#
_cell.length_a   1.000
_cell.length_b   1.000
_cell.length_c   1.000
_cell.angle_alpha   90.00
_cell.angle_beta   90.00
_cell.angle_gamma   90.00
#
_symmetry.space_group_name_H-M   'P 1'
#
loop_
_entity.id
_entity.type
_entity.pdbx_description
1 polymer ?
#
loop_
_entity_poly.entity_id
_entity_poly.type
_entity_poly.pdbx_seq_one_letter_code
_entity_poly.pdbx_strand_id
1 'polypeptide(L)'
;METDIAKLTSIKQTTLSAVLCANVYDANFAIPLNAFLAGDSKNPAVPCSQIPKLDLSPWSRSVKRNLDTGEDERENKLVHLLLEILKEGEAGDEMK
;
A
#
# COMPACT_ATOMS: atom_id res chain seq x y z
N MET A 1 -21.34 -8.40 10.09
CA MET A 1 -20.74 -9.74 9.90
C MET A 1 -20.10 -9.90 8.52
N GLU A 2 -20.63 -9.27 7.46
CA GLU A 2 -20.04 -9.22 6.11
C GLU A 2 -18.55 -8.82 6.06
N THR A 3 -18.11 -7.92 6.94
CA THR A 3 -16.77 -7.32 6.94
C THR A 3 -15.63 -8.29 7.25
N ASP A 4 -15.90 -9.41 7.90
CA ASP A 4 -14.84 -10.35 8.30
C ASP A 4 -14.55 -11.40 7.22
N ILE A 5 -15.52 -11.72 6.38
CA ILE A 5 -15.33 -12.66 5.26
C ILE A 5 -14.36 -12.04 4.23
N ALA A 6 -14.55 -10.78 3.87
CA ALA A 6 -13.66 -10.08 2.93
C ALA A 6 -12.21 -10.02 3.42
N LYS A 7 -12.00 -9.78 4.72
CA LYS A 7 -10.67 -9.81 5.35
C LYS A 7 -10.04 -11.21 5.28
N LEU A 8 -10.78 -12.24 5.67
CA LEU A 8 -10.30 -13.62 5.62
C LEU A 8 -9.97 -14.06 4.19
N THR A 9 -10.76 -13.65 3.21
CA THR A 9 -10.49 -13.91 1.79
C THR A 9 -9.17 -13.28 1.35
N SER A 10 -8.94 -12.01 1.70
CA SER A 10 -7.68 -11.32 1.37
C SER A 10 -6.46 -12.00 2.00
N ILE A 11 -6.53 -12.37 3.29
CA ILE A 11 -5.44 -13.11 3.95
C ILE A 11 -5.18 -14.45 3.25
N LYS A 12 -6.23 -15.21 2.92
CA LYS A 12 -6.10 -16.52 2.27
C LYS A 12 -5.48 -16.46 0.87
N GLN A 13 -5.56 -15.30 0.21
CA GLN A 13 -4.95 -15.08 -1.11
C GLN A 13 -3.48 -14.66 -1.04
N THR A 14 -2.95 -14.40 0.16
CA THR A 14 -1.55 -14.00 0.34
C THR A 14 -0.60 -15.16 0.11
N THR A 15 0.54 -14.88 -0.54
CA THR A 15 1.62 -15.85 -0.79
C THR A 15 2.92 -15.38 -0.14
N LEU A 16 3.86 -16.31 0.11
CA LEU A 16 5.20 -15.95 0.57
C LEU A 16 5.91 -15.02 -0.42
N SER A 17 5.71 -15.22 -1.73
CA SER A 17 6.25 -14.34 -2.77
C SER A 17 5.74 -12.91 -2.63
N ALA A 18 4.45 -12.72 -2.32
CA ALA A 18 3.88 -11.40 -2.08
C ALA A 18 4.49 -10.74 -0.83
N VAL A 19 4.68 -11.50 0.25
CA VAL A 19 5.33 -11.01 1.49
C VAL A 19 6.76 -10.57 1.22
N LEU A 20 7.56 -11.36 0.49
CA LEU A 20 8.93 -10.99 0.15
C LEU A 20 8.96 -9.76 -0.77
N CYS A 21 8.14 -9.73 -1.81
CA CYS A 21 8.04 -8.57 -2.70
C CYS A 21 7.64 -7.27 -2.00
N ALA A 22 6.86 -7.33 -0.91
CA ALA A 22 6.48 -6.16 -0.14
C ALA A 22 7.59 -5.63 0.77
N ASN A 23 8.63 -6.44 1.06
CA ASN A 23 9.65 -6.12 2.07
C ASN A 23 11.08 -6.07 1.49
N VAL A 24 11.30 -6.49 0.25
CA VAL A 24 12.60 -6.41 -0.43
C VAL A 24 12.70 -5.08 -1.18
N TYR A 25 13.71 -4.28 -0.84
CA TYR A 25 14.01 -2.99 -1.47
C TYR A 25 15.00 -3.16 -2.63
N ASP A 26 14.62 -3.93 -3.64
CA ASP A 26 15.36 -4.07 -4.90
C ASP A 26 14.38 -4.09 -6.08
N ALA A 27 14.51 -3.13 -6.99
CA ALA A 27 13.64 -2.98 -8.15
C ALA A 27 13.79 -4.12 -9.17
N ASN A 28 14.92 -4.83 -9.16
CA ASN A 28 15.18 -5.98 -10.02
C ASN A 28 14.88 -7.31 -9.34
N PHE A 29 14.34 -7.29 -8.11
CA PHE A 29 13.99 -8.50 -7.40
C PHE A 29 12.91 -9.29 -8.16
N ALA A 30 13.23 -10.55 -8.44
CA ALA A 30 12.34 -11.49 -9.09
C ALA A 30 12.25 -12.77 -8.25
N ILE A 31 11.05 -13.33 -8.17
CA ILE A 31 10.76 -14.50 -7.35
C ILE A 31 9.73 -15.39 -8.06
N PRO A 32 9.77 -16.72 -7.90
CA PRO A 32 8.72 -17.58 -8.42
C PRO A 32 7.38 -17.34 -7.73
N LEU A 33 6.26 -17.65 -8.41
CA LEU A 33 4.94 -17.57 -7.79
C LEU A 33 4.79 -18.57 -6.63
N ASN A 34 5.35 -19.77 -6.79
CA ASN A 34 5.38 -20.79 -5.75
C ASN A 34 6.76 -20.77 -5.07
N ALA A 35 6.91 -19.92 -4.03
CA ALA A 35 8.19 -19.72 -3.34
C ALA A 35 8.79 -20.98 -2.67
N PHE A 36 7.96 -21.98 -2.36
CA PHE A 36 8.42 -23.24 -1.75
C PHE A 36 8.92 -24.27 -2.77
N LEU A 37 8.71 -24.02 -4.07
CA LEU A 37 9.21 -24.87 -5.15
C LEU A 37 10.47 -24.24 -5.74
N ALA A 38 11.41 -25.09 -6.16
CA ALA A 38 12.56 -24.62 -6.91
C ALA A 38 12.13 -23.89 -8.19
N GLY A 39 12.89 -22.88 -8.59
CA GLY A 39 12.67 -22.19 -9.86
C GLY A 39 13.04 -23.11 -11.02
N ASP A 40 12.14 -23.27 -11.97
CA ASP A 40 12.35 -24.03 -13.21
C ASP A 40 11.55 -23.39 -14.37
N SER A 41 11.45 -24.07 -15.50
CA SER A 41 10.69 -23.56 -16.66
C SER A 41 9.17 -23.48 -16.42
N LYS A 42 8.63 -24.16 -15.40
CA LYS A 42 7.21 -24.17 -15.03
C LYS A 42 6.90 -23.25 -13.84
N ASN A 43 7.91 -22.91 -13.05
CA ASN A 43 7.86 -21.96 -11.94
C ASN A 43 8.99 -20.92 -12.09
N PRO A 44 9.01 -20.15 -13.20
CA PRO A 44 10.07 -19.17 -13.41
C PRO A 44 9.96 -18.03 -12.40
N ALA A 45 11.09 -17.41 -12.08
CA ALA A 45 11.09 -16.16 -11.35
C ALA A 45 10.48 -15.04 -12.20
N VAL A 46 9.57 -14.27 -11.60
CA VAL A 46 8.93 -13.12 -12.26
C VAL A 46 9.19 -11.85 -11.44
N PRO A 47 9.21 -10.67 -12.08
CA PRO A 47 9.32 -9.41 -11.35
C PRO A 47 8.15 -9.22 -10.39
N CYS A 48 8.38 -8.55 -9.26
CA CYS A 48 7.35 -8.31 -8.23
C CYS A 48 6.11 -7.55 -8.74
N SER A 49 6.18 -6.87 -9.88
CA SER A 49 5.03 -6.26 -10.54
C SER A 49 3.99 -7.28 -11.03
N GLN A 50 4.38 -8.55 -11.22
CA GLN A 50 3.50 -9.65 -11.61
C GLN A 50 3.00 -10.47 -10.41
N ILE A 51 3.51 -10.22 -9.20
CA ILE A 51 3.07 -10.91 -7.98
C ILE A 51 1.84 -10.19 -7.42
N PRO A 52 0.69 -10.87 -7.24
CA PRO A 52 -0.48 -10.27 -6.62
C PRO A 52 -0.18 -9.74 -5.23
N LYS A 53 -0.53 -8.48 -4.98
CA LYS A 53 -0.35 -7.84 -3.66
C LYS A 53 -1.50 -8.21 -2.72
N LEU A 54 -1.23 -8.23 -1.42
CA LEU A 54 -2.26 -8.37 -0.39
C LEU A 54 -3.28 -7.21 -0.51
N ASP A 55 -4.56 -7.56 -0.61
CA ASP A 55 -5.64 -6.57 -0.67
C ASP A 55 -6.00 -6.07 0.74
N LEU A 56 -5.56 -4.86 1.08
CA LEU A 56 -5.88 -4.24 2.37
C LEU A 56 -7.21 -3.47 2.36
N SER A 57 -7.91 -3.40 1.24
CA SER A 57 -9.19 -2.69 1.14
C SER A 57 -10.24 -3.15 2.17
N PRO A 58 -10.33 -4.43 2.58
CA PRO A 58 -11.30 -4.87 3.60
C PRO A 58 -11.01 -4.32 5.02
N TRP A 59 -9.81 -3.78 5.27
CA TRP A 59 -9.45 -3.12 6.53
C TRP A 59 -9.65 -1.62 6.49
N SER A 60 -9.91 -1.06 5.30
CA SER A 60 -10.32 0.33 5.20
C SER A 60 -11.59 0.50 6.03
N ARG A 61 -11.46 1.17 7.17
CA ARG A 61 -12.64 1.75 7.79
C ARG A 61 -13.07 2.80 6.78
N SER A 62 -14.25 2.64 6.19
CA SER A 62 -14.94 3.79 5.63
C SER A 62 -14.84 4.86 6.70
N VAL A 63 -14.07 5.92 6.42
CA VAL A 63 -14.15 7.15 7.16
C VAL A 63 -15.58 7.59 6.91
N LYS A 64 -16.51 7.06 7.70
CA LYS A 64 -17.71 7.79 8.03
C LYS A 64 -17.10 9.02 8.66
N ARG A 65 -16.95 10.07 7.84
CA ARG A 65 -16.87 11.44 8.33
C ARG A 65 -18.17 11.60 9.10
N ASN A 66 -18.18 11.13 10.34
CA ASN A 66 -19.03 11.72 11.33
C ASN A 66 -18.49 13.14 11.39
N LEU A 67 -19.20 14.05 10.74
CA LEU A 67 -19.08 15.50 10.94
C LEU A 67 -19.46 15.88 12.39
N ASP A 68 -19.21 15.00 13.35
CA ASP A 68 -19.57 15.15 14.74
C ASP A 68 -18.75 14.15 15.57
N THR A 69 -17.57 14.60 15.98
CA THR A 69 -17.06 14.66 17.36
C THR A 69 -15.53 14.61 17.35
N GLY A 70 -14.89 15.77 17.26
CA GLY A 70 -13.79 16.16 18.17
C GLY A 70 -12.44 15.44 18.17
N GLU A 71 -12.11 14.54 17.24
CA GLU A 71 -10.79 13.87 17.22
C GLU A 71 -10.02 13.99 15.89
N ASP A 72 -10.21 15.09 15.15
CA ASP A 72 -9.57 15.33 13.83
C ASP A 72 -8.49 16.44 13.84
N GLU A 73 -7.94 16.78 15.01
CA GLU A 73 -7.01 17.93 15.11
C GLU A 73 -5.54 17.59 14.78
N ARG A 74 -5.16 16.30 14.74
CA ARG A 74 -3.77 15.87 14.46
C ARG A 74 -3.51 15.57 12.99
N GLU A 75 -4.45 14.95 12.28
CA GLU A 75 -4.31 14.66 10.86
C GLU A 75 -4.46 15.93 10.01
N ASN A 76 -5.30 16.86 10.45
CA ASN A 76 -5.47 18.15 9.81
C ASN A 76 -4.22 19.06 9.92
N LYS A 77 -3.38 18.90 10.95
CA LYS A 77 -2.12 19.66 11.09
C LYS A 77 -1.07 19.26 10.06
N LEU A 78 -0.95 17.97 9.74
CA LEU A 78 -0.03 17.48 8.70
C LEU A 78 -0.46 17.94 7.32
N VAL A 79 -1.76 17.88 7.02
CA VAL A 79 -2.32 18.38 5.77
C VAL A 79 -2.13 19.90 5.65
N HIS A 80 -2.39 20.65 6.73
CA HIS A 80 -2.14 22.10 6.75
C HIS A 80 -0.66 22.44 6.53
N LEU A 81 0.24 21.73 7.21
CA LEU A 81 1.69 21.94 7.09
C LEU A 81 2.19 21.64 5.67
N LEU A 82 1.69 20.56 5.05
CA LEU A 82 2.00 20.23 3.66
C LEU A 82 1.50 21.29 2.68
N LEU A 83 0.29 21.84 2.90
CA LEU A 83 -0.25 22.91 2.06
C LEU A 83 0.50 24.23 2.25
N GLU A 84 1.01 24.53 3.44
CA GLU A 84 1.87 25.70 3.69
C GLU A 84 3.20 25.59 2.96
N ILE A 85 3.86 24.44 3.06
CA ILE A 85 5.14 24.17 2.35
C ILE A 85 4.97 24.30 0.83
N LEU A 86 3.85 23.81 0.28
CA LEU A 86 3.60 23.91 -1.17
C LEU A 86 3.31 25.34 -1.62
N LYS A 87 2.65 26.16 -0.78
CA LYS A 87 2.40 27.59 -1.09
C LYS A 87 3.67 28.43 -1.04
N GLU A 88 4.59 28.13 -0.14
CA GLU A 88 5.89 28.81 -0.09
C GLU A 88 6.78 28.46 -1.31
N GLY A 89 6.57 27.28 -1.92
CA GLY A 89 7.27 26.87 -3.14
C GLY A 89 6.83 27.62 -4.41
N GLU A 90 5.60 28.12 -4.48
CA GLU A 90 5.07 28.82 -5.67
C GLU A 90 5.43 30.32 -5.70
N ALA A 91 5.84 30.91 -4.58
CA ALA A 91 6.30 32.31 -4.54
C ALA A 91 7.78 32.48 -4.95
N GLY A 92 8.52 31.38 -5.13
CA GLY A 92 9.94 31.37 -5.47
C GLY A 92 10.27 31.33 -6.96
N ASP A 93 9.29 31.10 -7.84
CA ASP A 93 9.50 30.89 -9.29
C ASP A 93 9.08 32.09 -10.17
N GLU A 94 8.87 33.27 -9.56
CA GLU A 94 8.63 34.53 -10.29
C GLU A 94 9.81 35.52 -10.15
N MET A 95 11.01 35.02 -9.86
CA MET A 95 12.21 35.85 -9.85
C MET A 95 13.48 35.09 -10.26
N LYS A 96 13.50 34.53 -11.48
CA LYS A 96 14.71 34.54 -12.32
C LYS A 96 14.45 34.33 -13.82
#